data_AF-A0A4Y2HD26-F1
#
_entry.id   AF-A0A4Y2HD26-F1
#
_cell.length_a   1.000
_cell.length_b   1.000
_cell.length_c   1.000
_cell.angle_alpha   90.00
_cell.angle_beta   90.00
_cell.angle_gamma   90.00
#
_symmetry.space_group_name_H-M   'P 1'
#
loop_
_entity.id
_entity.type
_entity.pdbx_description
1 polymer ?
#
loop_
_entity_poly.entity_id
_entity_poly.type
_entity_poly.pdbx_seq_one_letter_code
_entity_poly.pdbx_strand_id
1 'polypeptide(L)'
;MADEVLSPEASANNSFKEKLTDRVKLDALVTDLAQEYSKYLKVDVSAEKTVLEDEVEDILTRLDEFTSLVDMVRSDNTVCLNQKLPGIHEKFAEMEKVFVQIDRLEEMIKVIKQNLDVMEEKVNEAEEHLDSSSVKKLFNSFQKPLFSKKGGDQKKHLKYEPPEIFKTDDFFPNSTSAENANT
;
A
#
# COMPACT_ATOMS: atom_id res chain seq x y z
N MET A 1 0.69 101.67 -80.35
CA MET A 1 0.99 100.24 -80.43
C MET A 1 2.18 100.00 -79.52
N ALA A 2 1.93 99.44 -78.34
CA ALA A 2 2.94 99.09 -77.37
C ALA A 2 3.28 97.61 -77.59
N ASP A 3 4.44 97.33 -78.19
CA ASP A 3 5.03 96.00 -78.13
C ASP A 3 5.99 96.00 -76.94
N GLU A 4 5.49 95.52 -75.81
CA GLU A 4 6.28 95.21 -74.63
C GLU A 4 7.04 93.91 -74.92
N VAL A 5 8.29 94.05 -75.37
CA VAL A 5 9.20 92.94 -75.63
C VAL A 5 9.46 92.23 -74.30
N LEU A 6 8.80 91.08 -74.10
CA LEU A 6 9.05 90.18 -72.98
C LEU A 6 10.52 89.72 -73.03
N SER A 7 11.33 90.20 -72.08
CA SER A 7 12.76 89.89 -71.99
C SER A 7 13.02 88.38 -71.83
N PRO A 8 13.97 87.77 -72.57
CA PRO A 8 14.35 86.35 -72.47
C PRO A 8 14.78 85.92 -71.06
N GLU A 9 15.21 86.86 -70.22
CA GLU A 9 15.69 86.61 -68.86
C GLU A 9 14.58 86.14 -67.92
N ALA A 10 13.33 86.58 -68.14
CA ALA A 10 12.19 86.15 -67.32
C ALA A 10 11.83 84.67 -67.56
N SER A 11 11.97 84.20 -68.80
CA SER A 11 11.69 82.81 -69.18
C SER A 11 12.78 81.84 -68.70
N ALA A 12 14.05 82.24 -68.80
CA ALA A 12 15.18 81.47 -68.30
C ALA A 12 15.16 81.30 -66.77
N ASN A 13 14.79 82.36 -66.04
CA ASN A 13 14.70 82.34 -64.58
C ASN A 13 13.56 81.46 -64.04
N ASN A 14 12.44 81.37 -64.77
CA ASN A 14 11.34 80.47 -64.41
C ASN A 14 11.70 79.00 -64.62
N SER A 15 12.34 78.66 -65.75
CA SER A 15 12.80 77.29 -66.02
C SER A 15 13.86 76.81 -65.03
N PHE A 16 14.73 77.71 -64.57
CA PHE A 16 15.75 77.39 -63.56
C PHE A 16 15.13 77.15 -62.18
N LYS A 17 14.14 77.97 -61.77
CA LYS A 17 13.38 77.76 -60.54
C LYS A 17 12.60 76.45 -60.57
N GLU A 18 11.89 76.14 -61.65
CA GLU A 18 11.12 74.91 -61.80
C GLU A 18 12.00 73.66 -61.69
N LYS A 19 13.17 73.63 -62.36
CA LYS A 19 14.16 72.55 -62.23
C LYS A 19 14.74 72.41 -60.84
N LEU A 20 15.00 73.51 -60.13
CA LEU A 20 15.41 73.46 -58.72
C LEU A 20 14.29 72.86 -57.85
N THR A 21 13.04 73.22 -58.13
CA THR A 21 11.88 72.75 -57.39
C THR A 21 11.67 71.24 -57.59
N ASP A 22 11.86 70.73 -58.80
CA ASP A 22 11.76 69.29 -59.10
C ASP A 22 12.91 68.47 -58.52
N ARG A 23 14.13 69.03 -58.50
CA ARG A 23 15.29 68.41 -57.82
C ARG A 23 15.02 68.24 -56.32
N VAL A 24 14.48 69.29 -55.68
CA VAL A 24 14.14 69.25 -54.25
C VAL A 24 13.03 68.24 -53.96
N LYS A 25 12.01 68.14 -54.82
CA LYS A 25 10.96 67.12 -54.69
C LYS A 25 11.49 65.70 -54.89
N LEU A 26 12.41 65.50 -55.84
CA LEU A 26 13.02 64.21 -56.11
C LEU A 26 13.87 63.73 -54.93
N ASP A 27 14.70 64.60 -54.36
CA ASP A 27 15.51 64.27 -53.18
C ASP A 27 14.62 63.94 -51.96
N ALA A 28 13.52 64.67 -51.78
CA ALA A 28 12.54 64.37 -50.75
C ALA A 28 11.91 62.98 -50.96
N LEU A 29 11.52 62.64 -52.19
CA LEU A 29 10.94 61.33 -52.53
C LEU A 29 11.94 60.18 -52.30
N VAL A 30 13.20 60.36 -52.70
CA VAL A 30 14.26 59.36 -52.48
C VAL A 30 14.54 59.19 -51.00
N THR A 31 14.53 60.27 -50.23
CA THR A 31 14.74 60.23 -48.77
C THR A 31 13.60 59.53 -48.05
N ASP A 32 12.35 59.82 -48.42
CA ASP A 32 11.16 59.14 -47.89
C ASP A 32 11.18 57.65 -48.24
N LEU A 33 11.47 57.31 -49.51
CA LEU A 33 11.55 55.92 -49.96
C LEU A 33 12.66 55.17 -49.21
N ALA A 34 13.85 55.78 -49.08
CA ALA A 34 14.95 55.21 -48.32
C ALA A 34 14.59 55.01 -46.84
N GLN A 35 13.86 55.96 -46.23
CA GLN A 35 13.36 55.82 -44.87
C GLN A 35 12.36 54.68 -44.72
N GLU A 36 11.39 54.55 -45.65
CA GLU A 36 10.43 53.46 -45.64
C GLU A 36 11.12 52.10 -45.80
N TYR A 37 12.04 51.97 -46.76
CA TYR A 37 12.78 50.73 -46.93
C TYR A 37 13.70 50.40 -45.74
N SER A 38 14.26 51.42 -45.07
CA SER A 38 15.09 51.20 -43.88
C SER A 38 14.32 50.57 -42.71
N LYS A 39 12.99 50.74 -42.65
CA LYS A 39 12.14 50.13 -41.61
C LYS A 39 12.11 48.61 -41.72
N TYR A 40 12.13 48.05 -42.93
CA TYR A 40 12.19 46.59 -43.13
C TYR A 40 13.54 45.98 -42.72
N LEU A 41 14.59 46.78 -42.66
CA LEU A 41 15.92 46.35 -42.20
C LEU A 41 16.08 46.47 -40.68
N LYS A 42 15.23 47.25 -40.02
CA LYS A 42 15.17 47.37 -38.55
C LYS A 42 14.11 46.42 -38.01
N VAL A 43 14.45 45.14 -37.98
CA VAL A 43 13.67 44.14 -37.24
C VAL A 43 14.21 44.09 -35.82
N ASP A 44 13.37 44.43 -34.85
CA ASP A 44 13.64 44.24 -33.43
C ASP A 44 12.91 42.97 -32.98
N VAL A 45 13.68 41.97 -32.55
CA VAL A 45 13.22 40.67 -32.05
C VAL A 45 13.51 40.51 -30.55
N SER A 46 13.88 41.60 -29.87
CA SER A 46 14.25 41.55 -28.45
C SER A 46 13.08 41.08 -27.58
N ALA A 47 11.86 41.50 -27.89
CA ALA A 47 10.66 41.09 -27.15
C ALA A 47 10.39 39.59 -27.30
N GLU A 48 10.40 39.06 -28.52
CA GLU A 48 10.19 37.64 -28.80
C GLU A 48 11.31 36.79 -28.18
N LYS A 49 12.55 37.28 -28.19
CA LYS A 49 13.67 36.63 -27.52
C LYS A 49 13.43 36.53 -26.02
N THR A 50 13.01 37.61 -25.36
CA THR A 50 12.73 37.59 -23.92
C THR A 50 11.60 36.62 -23.57
N VAL A 51 10.51 36.63 -24.35
CA VAL A 51 9.41 35.66 -24.15
C VAL A 51 9.91 34.22 -24.27
N LEU A 52 10.74 33.92 -25.27
CA LEU A 52 11.32 32.58 -25.43
C LEU A 52 12.25 32.21 -24.27
N GLU A 53 13.07 33.15 -23.79
CA GLU A 53 13.94 32.93 -22.64
C GLU A 53 13.13 32.62 -21.38
N ASP A 54 12.05 33.37 -21.12
CA ASP A 54 11.16 33.15 -19.99
C ASP A 54 10.45 31.78 -20.08
N GLU A 55 10.00 31.38 -21.27
CA GLU A 55 9.39 30.06 -21.48
C GLU A 55 10.37 28.90 -21.28
N VAL A 56 11.63 29.07 -21.69
CA VAL A 56 12.68 28.06 -21.47
C VAL A 56 12.97 27.92 -19.97
N GLU A 57 13.06 29.03 -19.24
CA GLU A 57 13.28 29.02 -17.78
C GLU A 57 12.13 28.31 -17.04
N ASP A 58 10.88 28.55 -17.43
CA ASP A 58 9.70 27.84 -16.88
C ASP A 58 9.78 26.32 -17.13
N ILE A 59 10.12 25.93 -18.36
CA ILE A 59 10.25 24.50 -18.72
C ILE A 59 11.39 23.83 -17.95
N LEU A 60 12.53 24.51 -17.78
CA LEU A 60 13.65 24.00 -17.00
C LEU A 60 13.28 23.82 -15.53
N THR A 61 12.59 24.81 -14.95
CA THR A 61 12.08 24.73 -13.57
C THR A 61 11.15 23.53 -13.39
N ARG A 62 10.19 23.35 -14.31
CA ARG A 62 9.25 22.22 -14.27
C ARG A 62 9.93 20.87 -14.50
N LEU A 63 11.02 20.82 -15.26
CA LEU A 63 11.81 19.60 -15.46
C LEU A 63 12.55 19.20 -14.17
N ASP A 64 13.09 20.17 -13.44
CA ASP A 64 13.75 19.93 -12.15
C ASP A 64 12.76 19.45 -11.08
N GLU A 65 11.56 20.06 -11.04
CA GLU A 65 10.47 19.61 -10.19
C GLU A 65 10.04 18.17 -10.54
N PHE A 66 9.86 17.87 -11.83
CA PHE A 66 9.50 16.53 -12.28
C PHE A 66 10.57 15.50 -11.89
N THR A 67 11.85 15.84 -12.05
CA THR A 67 12.96 14.97 -11.65
C THR A 67 12.92 14.68 -10.15
N SER A 68 12.67 15.71 -9.34
CA SER A 68 12.53 15.58 -7.89
C SER A 68 11.37 14.64 -7.51
N LEU A 69 10.23 14.75 -8.19
CA LEU A 69 9.08 13.84 -7.97
C LEU A 69 9.42 12.40 -8.35
N VAL A 70 10.13 12.19 -9.47
CA VAL A 70 10.54 10.85 -9.89
C VAL A 70 11.48 10.21 -8.85
N ASP A 71 12.42 10.97 -8.30
CA ASP A 71 13.34 10.47 -7.28
C ASP A 71 12.63 10.12 -5.98
N MET A 72 11.63 10.91 -5.59
CA MET A 72 10.76 10.60 -4.46
C MET A 72 10.02 9.28 -4.67
N VAL A 73 9.39 9.08 -5.84
CA VAL A 73 8.70 7.83 -6.18
C VAL A 73 9.66 6.63 -6.17
N ARG A 74 10.89 6.80 -6.68
CA ARG A 74 11.92 5.74 -6.63
C ARG A 74 12.32 5.38 -5.20
N SER A 75 12.51 6.39 -4.36
CA SER A 75 12.82 6.21 -2.93
C SER A 75 11.68 5.46 -2.23
N ASP A 76 10.43 5.90 -2.43
CA ASP A 76 9.25 5.29 -1.82
C ASP A 76 9.07 3.82 -2.27
N ASN A 77 9.26 3.55 -3.56
CA ASN A 77 9.25 2.17 -4.08
C ASN A 77 10.35 1.32 -3.45
N THR A 78 11.55 1.87 -3.26
CA THR A 78 12.66 1.17 -2.63
C THR A 78 12.31 0.79 -1.19
N VAL A 79 11.73 1.71 -0.42
CA VAL A 79 11.28 1.45 0.96
C VAL A 79 10.13 0.43 0.98
N CYS A 80 9.14 0.60 0.12
CA CYS A 80 7.99 -0.29 0.05
C CYS A 80 8.41 -1.73 -0.28
N LEU A 81 9.18 -1.92 -1.35
CA LEU A 81 9.54 -3.24 -1.86
C LEU A 81 10.60 -3.93 -1.00
N ASN A 82 11.57 -3.20 -0.46
CA ASN A 82 12.69 -3.81 0.26
C ASN A 82 12.50 -3.85 1.77
N GLN A 83 11.59 -3.05 2.34
CA GLN A 83 11.39 -3.00 3.79
C GLN A 83 9.96 -3.35 4.18
N LYS A 84 8.96 -2.67 3.61
CA LYS A 84 7.56 -2.83 4.04
C LYS A 84 6.99 -4.18 3.62
N LEU A 85 7.11 -4.55 2.36
CA LEU A 85 6.57 -5.81 1.84
C LEU A 85 7.20 -7.04 2.51
N PRO A 86 8.54 -7.14 2.68
CA PRO A 86 9.14 -8.24 3.41
C PRO A 86 8.70 -8.27 4.88
N GLY A 87 8.59 -7.11 5.54
CA GLY A 87 8.09 -7.03 6.90
C GLY A 87 6.63 -7.51 7.04
N ILE A 88 5.76 -7.17 6.08
CA ILE A 88 4.38 -7.70 6.05
C ILE A 88 4.39 -9.22 5.87
N HIS A 89 5.23 -9.74 4.97
CA HIS A 89 5.36 -11.18 4.75
C HIS A 89 5.84 -11.91 6.02
N GLU A 90 6.83 -11.35 6.72
CA GLU A 90 7.30 -11.90 8.00
C GLU A 90 6.18 -11.92 9.05
N LYS A 91 5.40 -10.83 9.17
CA LYS A 91 4.24 -10.80 10.07
C LYS A 91 3.14 -11.79 9.68
N PHE A 92 2.94 -12.03 8.39
CA PHE A 92 2.02 -13.09 7.95
C PHE A 92 2.51 -14.47 8.39
N ALA A 93 3.80 -14.77 8.23
CA ALA A 93 4.39 -16.03 8.67
C ALA A 93 4.36 -16.20 10.20
N GLU A 94 4.53 -15.12 10.97
CA GLU A 94 4.31 -15.14 12.43
C GLU A 94 2.85 -15.46 12.76
N MET A 95 1.90 -14.85 12.05
CA MET A 95 0.47 -15.07 12.25
C MET A 95 0.04 -16.51 11.94
N GLU A 96 0.63 -17.12 10.90
CA GLU A 96 0.40 -18.53 10.57
C GLU A 96 0.77 -19.48 11.73
N LYS A 97 1.87 -19.19 12.44
CA LYS A 97 2.25 -19.95 13.64
C LYS A 97 1.21 -19.86 14.75
N VAL A 98 0.59 -18.69 14.91
CA VAL A 98 -0.49 -18.49 15.89
C VAL A 98 -1.71 -19.31 15.51
N PHE A 99 -2.10 -19.36 14.23
CA PHE A 99 -3.21 -20.22 13.79
C PHE A 99 -2.94 -21.70 14.08
N VAL A 100 -1.72 -22.18 13.83
CA VAL A 100 -1.34 -23.56 14.19
C VAL A 100 -1.45 -23.82 15.70
N GLN A 101 -1.13 -22.82 16.54
CA GLN A 101 -1.32 -22.95 17.99
C GLN A 101 -2.80 -23.00 18.38
N ILE A 102 -3.65 -22.22 17.70
CA ILE A 102 -5.11 -22.25 17.88
C ILE A 102 -5.65 -23.63 17.49
N ASP A 103 -5.29 -24.16 16.33
CA ASP A 103 -5.75 -25.48 15.86
C ASP A 103 -5.37 -26.59 16.87
N ARG A 104 -4.14 -26.56 17.39
CA ARG A 104 -3.68 -27.50 18.44
C ARG A 104 -4.47 -27.37 19.74
N LEU A 105 -4.80 -26.13 20.12
CA LEU A 105 -5.63 -25.88 21.29
C LEU A 105 -7.04 -26.46 21.10
N GLU A 106 -7.63 -26.28 19.93
CA GLU A 106 -8.94 -26.84 19.59
C GLU A 106 -8.93 -28.38 19.64
N GLU A 107 -7.88 -29.01 19.10
CA GLU A 107 -7.72 -30.46 19.16
C GLU A 107 -7.58 -30.96 20.60
N MET A 108 -6.78 -30.28 21.42
CA MET A 108 -6.64 -30.60 22.84
C MET A 108 -7.99 -30.51 23.56
N ILE A 109 -8.76 -29.44 23.33
CA ILE A 109 -10.10 -29.26 23.92
C ILE A 109 -11.04 -30.41 23.52
N LYS A 110 -10.96 -30.87 22.26
CA LYS A 110 -11.76 -32.00 21.79
C LYS A 110 -11.44 -33.29 22.55
N VAL A 111 -10.16 -33.57 22.80
CA VAL A 111 -9.73 -34.74 23.58
C VAL A 111 -10.15 -34.61 25.05
N ILE A 112 -10.00 -33.43 25.65
CA ILE A 112 -10.47 -33.17 27.01
C ILE A 112 -11.96 -33.46 27.14
N LYS A 113 -12.76 -32.96 26.19
CA LYS A 113 -14.20 -33.20 26.16
C LYS A 113 -14.52 -34.70 26.11
N GLN A 114 -13.89 -35.44 25.21
CA GLN A 114 -14.09 -36.90 25.10
C GLN A 114 -13.75 -37.61 26.41
N ASN A 115 -12.65 -37.24 27.08
CA ASN A 115 -12.27 -37.82 28.35
C ASN A 115 -13.26 -37.51 29.48
N LEU A 116 -13.84 -36.29 29.48
CA LEU A 116 -14.89 -35.91 30.43
C LEU A 116 -16.20 -36.68 30.16
N ASP A 117 -16.59 -36.85 28.90
CA ASP A 117 -17.79 -37.62 28.53
C ASP A 117 -17.65 -39.09 29.01
N VAL A 118 -16.48 -39.70 28.83
CA VAL A 118 -16.20 -41.06 29.33
C VAL A 118 -16.22 -41.11 30.86
N MET A 119 -15.66 -40.10 31.53
CA MET A 119 -15.67 -40.02 32.99
C MET A 119 -17.09 -39.89 33.53
N GLU A 120 -17.92 -39.06 32.91
CA GLU A 120 -19.34 -38.87 33.26
C GLU A 120 -20.12 -40.19 33.10
N GLU A 121 -19.92 -40.93 32.00
CA GLU A 121 -20.51 -42.26 31.81
C GLU A 121 -20.10 -43.23 32.92
N LYS A 122 -18.82 -43.28 33.29
CA LYS A 122 -18.32 -44.16 34.36
C LYS A 122 -18.85 -43.78 35.74
N VAL A 123 -19.05 -42.49 36.02
CA VAL A 123 -19.68 -42.02 37.25
C VAL A 123 -21.15 -42.44 37.28
N ASN A 124 -21.88 -42.24 36.18
CA ASN A 124 -23.29 -42.65 36.07
C ASN A 124 -23.45 -44.18 36.25
N GLU A 125 -22.59 -45.00 35.63
CA GLU A 125 -22.57 -46.47 35.84
C GLU A 125 -22.35 -46.83 37.33
N ALA A 126 -21.41 -46.16 38.00
CA ALA A 126 -21.10 -46.41 39.40
C ALA A 126 -22.26 -46.02 40.33
N GLU A 127 -22.92 -44.88 40.06
CA GLU A 127 -24.09 -44.41 40.80
C GLU A 127 -25.28 -45.37 40.65
N GLU A 128 -25.61 -45.82 39.43
CA GLU A 128 -26.69 -46.78 39.19
C GLU A 128 -26.46 -48.11 39.93
N HIS A 129 -25.22 -48.59 39.93
CA HIS A 129 -24.84 -49.81 40.65
C HIS A 129 -24.89 -49.65 42.17
N LEU A 130 -24.52 -48.49 42.71
CA LEU A 130 -24.61 -48.18 44.14
C LEU A 130 -26.07 -48.06 44.60
N ASP A 131 -26.92 -47.38 43.83
CA ASP A 131 -28.33 -47.18 44.16
C ASP A 131 -29.12 -48.49 44.11
N SER A 132 -28.87 -49.35 43.11
CA SER A 132 -29.59 -50.62 42.98
C SER A 132 -29.20 -51.66 44.05
N SER A 133 -27.98 -51.59 44.59
CA SER A 133 -27.43 -52.65 45.43
C SER A 133 -27.28 -52.29 46.92
N SER A 134 -27.22 -51.02 47.30
CA SER A 134 -27.05 -50.61 48.71
C SER A 134 -28.36 -50.70 49.51
N VAL A 135 -29.47 -50.20 48.96
CA VAL A 135 -30.77 -50.21 49.67
C VAL A 135 -31.35 -51.62 49.81
N LYS A 136 -31.17 -52.49 48.80
CA LYS A 136 -31.66 -53.88 48.83
C LYS A 136 -30.80 -54.79 49.72
N LYS A 137 -29.48 -54.56 49.80
CA LYS A 137 -28.59 -55.34 50.68
C LYS A 137 -28.77 -54.98 52.15
N LEU A 138 -29.01 -53.70 52.46
CA LEU A 138 -29.31 -53.28 53.84
C LEU A 138 -30.64 -53.85 54.33
N PHE A 139 -31.69 -53.85 53.50
CA PHE A 139 -32.97 -54.45 53.88
C PHE A 139 -32.89 -55.99 54.04
N ASN A 140 -32.16 -56.68 53.15
CA ASN A 140 -32.01 -58.14 53.23
C ASN A 140 -31.06 -58.61 54.33
N SER A 141 -30.15 -57.77 54.83
CA SER A 141 -29.23 -58.12 55.93
C SER A 141 -29.87 -58.08 57.31
N PHE A 142 -31.03 -57.42 57.46
CA PHE A 142 -31.79 -57.41 58.72
C PHE A 142 -32.77 -58.58 58.86
N GLN A 143 -32.94 -59.43 57.83
CA GLN A 143 -33.97 -60.48 57.81
C GLN A 143 -33.47 -61.93 57.75
N LYS A 144 -32.19 -62.24 58.04
CA LYS A 144 -31.74 -63.64 58.08
C LYS A 144 -30.92 -64.00 59.33
N PRO A 145 -31.31 -65.06 60.06
CA PRO A 145 -30.52 -65.60 61.16
C PRO A 145 -29.35 -66.44 60.63
N LEU A 146 -28.37 -66.62 61.52
CA LEU A 146 -27.14 -67.39 61.35
C LEU A 146 -27.38 -68.83 60.85
N PHE A 147 -26.37 -69.37 60.16
CA PHE A 147 -26.20 -70.74 59.64
C PHE A 147 -26.76 -71.07 58.26
N SER A 148 -25.89 -71.11 57.23
CA SER A 148 -25.86 -72.18 56.21
C SER A 148 -24.68 -71.99 55.25
N LYS A 149 -24.32 -73.09 54.59
CA LYS A 149 -23.08 -73.47 53.91
C LYS A 149 -23.18 -73.24 52.39
N LYS A 150 -22.03 -72.90 51.80
CA LYS A 150 -21.59 -73.11 50.40
C LYS A 150 -22.47 -72.53 49.27
N GLY A 151 -21.90 -71.56 48.56
CA GLY A 151 -22.30 -71.13 47.23
C GLY A 151 -21.32 -70.07 46.75
N GLY A 152 -20.40 -70.45 45.87
CA GLY A 152 -19.44 -69.52 45.28
C GLY A 152 -20.20 -68.58 44.35
N ASP A 153 -20.52 -67.39 44.86
CA ASP A 153 -21.05 -66.33 44.03
C ASP A 153 -19.84 -65.52 43.56
N GLN A 154 -19.54 -65.61 42.26
CA GLN A 154 -18.51 -64.78 41.65
C GLN A 154 -18.99 -63.33 41.73
N LYS A 155 -18.57 -62.63 42.79
CA LYS A 155 -18.65 -61.19 42.86
C LYS A 155 -17.99 -60.67 41.59
N LYS A 156 -18.78 -60.11 40.68
CA LYS A 156 -18.28 -59.22 39.62
C LYS A 156 -17.68 -58.01 40.35
N HIS A 157 -16.43 -58.15 40.78
CA HIS A 157 -15.64 -57.02 41.24
C HIS A 157 -15.51 -56.11 40.04
N LEU A 158 -16.15 -54.94 40.11
CA LEU A 158 -15.83 -53.84 39.22
C LEU A 158 -14.34 -53.56 39.40
N LYS A 159 -13.55 -53.97 38.42
CA LYS A 159 -12.12 -53.67 38.36
C LYS A 159 -12.05 -52.23 37.87
N TYR A 160 -11.68 -51.32 38.77
CA TYR A 160 -11.41 -49.94 38.41
C TYR A 160 -10.26 -49.93 37.40
N GLU A 161 -10.52 -49.41 36.20
CA GLU A 161 -9.50 -49.10 35.22
C GLU A 161 -9.35 -47.58 35.17
N PRO A 162 -8.15 -47.04 35.49
CA PRO A 162 -7.92 -45.61 35.47
C PRO A 162 -8.23 -45.03 34.08
N PRO A 163 -8.92 -43.88 33.99
CA PRO A 163 -9.09 -43.18 32.72
C PRO A 163 -7.73 -42.82 32.13
N GLU A 164 -7.63 -42.83 30.81
CA GLU A 164 -6.44 -42.34 30.11
C GLU A 164 -6.34 -40.81 30.28
N ILE A 165 -5.28 -40.37 30.98
CA ILE A 165 -5.06 -38.95 31.25
C ILE A 165 -4.33 -38.35 30.05
N PHE A 166 -4.99 -37.43 29.34
CA PHE A 166 -4.35 -36.68 28.26
C PHE A 166 -3.18 -35.84 28.80
N LYS A 167 -2.13 -35.68 28.00
CA LYS A 167 -0.97 -34.86 28.36
C LYS A 167 -0.91 -33.63 27.46
N THR A 168 -0.78 -32.45 28.06
CA THR A 168 -0.64 -31.18 27.32
C THR A 168 0.60 -31.17 26.43
N ASP A 169 1.67 -31.89 26.84
CA ASP A 169 2.92 -32.02 26.07
C ASP A 169 2.71 -32.65 24.69
N ASP A 170 1.66 -33.45 24.49
CA ASP A 170 1.35 -34.09 23.21
C ASP A 170 0.84 -33.08 22.17
N PHE A 171 0.28 -31.94 22.62
CA PHE A 171 -0.27 -30.88 21.77
C PHE A 171 0.66 -29.66 21.65
N PHE A 172 1.41 -29.37 22.72
CA PHE A 172 2.39 -28.29 22.79
C PHE A 172 3.78 -28.83 23.14
N PRO A 173 4.49 -29.49 22.21
CA PRO A 173 5.85 -29.94 22.46
C PRO A 173 6.73 -28.71 22.77
N ASN A 174 7.35 -28.71 23.95
CA ASN A 174 8.21 -27.62 24.42
C ASN A 174 9.21 -27.21 23.34
N SER A 175 9.10 -26.00 22.82
CA SER A 175 9.99 -25.44 21.80
C SER A 175 11.36 -25.02 22.37
N THR A 176 11.89 -25.72 23.37
CA THR A 176 13.14 -25.38 24.07
C THR A 176 14.37 -26.12 23.53
N SER A 177 14.39 -26.52 22.25
CA SER A 177 15.57 -27.19 21.66
C SER A 177 16.03 -26.64 20.30
N ALA A 178 15.60 -25.42 19.91
CA ALA A 178 16.01 -24.82 18.64
C ALA A 178 16.72 -23.45 18.78
N GLU A 179 17.30 -23.13 19.94
CA GLU A 179 18.03 -21.86 20.16
C GLU A 179 19.55 -22.05 20.42
N ASN A 180 20.12 -23.23 20.17
CA ASN A 180 21.57 -23.45 20.28
C ASN A 180 22.11 -24.36 19.15
N ALA A 181 21.85 -24.00 17.88
CA ALA A 181 22.52 -24.64 16.75
C ALA A 181 22.43 -23.78 15.48
N ASN A 182 22.94 -22.54 15.51
CA ASN A 182 23.64 -21.97 14.34
C ASN A 182 24.30 -20.64 14.71
N THR A 183 25.63 -20.62 14.56
CA THR A 183 26.53 -19.47 14.27
C THR A 183 26.34 -18.16 15.02
#